data_AF-A0A352DLE2-F1
#
_entry.id   AF-A0A352DLE2-F1
#
_cell.length_a   1.000
_cell.length_b   1.000
_cell.length_c   1.000
_cell.angle_alpha   90.00
_cell.angle_beta   90.00
_cell.angle_gamma   90.00
#
_symmetry.space_group_name_H-M   'P 1'
#
loop_
_entity.id
_entity.type
_entity.pdbx_description
1 polymer ?
#
loop_
_entity_poly.entity_id
_entity_poly.type
_entity_poly.pdbx_seq_one_letter_code
_entity_poly.pdbx_strand_id
1 'polypeptide(L)'
;MRHTVTGDCREGAVYGHTGAVRRGVESTQQQRHILVQTLSSKERAMNRYITAVIAAAAAITIIPAIPVYISGRMNKPAAPHTAVIPEAEMPEQPADEGFYKVLDVNTGEVMKVPVRDYLIGAAAAEMPASFEPEALKAQIVAAHTYAVRQVLREKESPTPELCGADLSNDTAKYQGCLTDSQIRHYYGTAYEGNMEKLSSAVDEVMPYIMTYAGEPIIAAFHSMSSGVTESAENAWGTPVDYLVPVDSAADTEAPRYSEEARYPQPVLEKRLTDAFPGVVLGEDMTGWIVPGRTTPSGTVLDAAVGDMTVTGSDLRTALGLRSACFTVTYRDGEAVFTTHGFGHGVGMSQYGANAMAKSGSSWREILEHYYPGCCIVTDTGM
;
A
#
# COMPACT_ATOMS: atom_id res chain seq x y z
N MET A 1 -6.45 -78.80 76.67
CA MET A 1 -7.87 -78.46 76.44
C MET A 1 -7.97 -76.98 76.08
N ARG A 2 -8.63 -76.67 74.95
CA ARG A 2 -9.03 -75.35 74.41
C ARG A 2 -7.95 -74.38 73.87
N HIS A 3 -7.80 -74.43 72.53
CA HIS A 3 -7.69 -73.36 71.50
C HIS A 3 -7.46 -71.91 71.96
N THR A 4 -6.30 -71.29 71.68
CA THR A 4 -5.80 -70.59 70.45
C THR A 4 -6.39 -69.19 70.19
N VAL A 5 -5.55 -68.16 70.31
CA VAL A 5 -5.38 -67.05 69.33
C VAL A 5 -3.91 -66.57 69.45
N THR A 6 -3.14 -66.67 68.37
CA THR A 6 -1.81 -66.04 68.22
C THR A 6 -1.91 -64.93 67.19
N GLY A 7 -1.54 -63.73 67.60
CA GLY A 7 -1.41 -62.58 66.73
C GLY A 7 0.03 -62.35 66.27
N ASP A 8 0.06 -61.49 65.25
CA ASP A 8 1.10 -60.54 64.91
C ASP A 8 2.18 -60.92 63.88
N CYS A 9 2.21 -60.10 62.83
CA CYS A 9 3.21 -60.05 61.78
C CYS A 9 3.40 -58.58 61.41
N ARG A 10 4.60 -58.06 61.60
CA ARG A 10 5.12 -56.90 60.88
C ARG A 10 6.59 -57.13 60.53
N GLU A 11 6.83 -57.34 59.25
CA GLU A 11 8.12 -57.09 58.60
C GLU A 11 7.91 -55.98 57.56
N GLY A 12 8.90 -55.10 57.47
CA GLY A 12 8.96 -54.04 56.46
C GLY A 12 9.66 -54.51 55.19
N ALA A 13 9.37 -53.86 54.07
CA ALA A 13 10.22 -53.83 52.89
C ALA A 13 10.04 -52.53 52.11
N VAL A 14 11.17 -52.00 51.66
CA VAL A 14 11.40 -50.80 50.85
C VAL A 14 11.15 -51.10 49.37
N TYR A 15 10.54 -50.18 48.61
CA TYR A 15 10.74 -50.07 47.15
C TYR A 15 10.58 -48.61 46.66
N GLY A 16 11.46 -48.25 45.71
CA GLY A 16 11.78 -46.88 45.32
C GLY A 16 11.17 -46.40 44.00
N HIS A 17 11.26 -45.07 43.85
CA HIS A 17 11.32 -44.23 42.64
C HIS A 17 10.82 -44.78 41.28
N THR A 18 9.56 -44.50 40.94
CA THR A 18 9.07 -44.44 39.53
C THR A 18 8.07 -43.30 39.25
N GLY A 19 7.89 -42.35 40.17
CA GLY A 19 6.86 -41.29 40.07
C GLY A 19 7.32 -39.91 39.57
N ALA A 20 8.62 -39.67 39.39
CA ALA A 20 9.17 -38.35 39.07
C ALA A 20 9.40 -38.11 37.56
N VAL A 21 9.66 -39.18 36.79
CA VAL A 21 9.97 -39.05 35.35
C VAL A 21 8.71 -38.80 34.51
N ARG A 22 7.56 -39.41 34.86
CA ARG A 22 6.29 -39.20 34.10
C ARG A 22 5.73 -37.78 34.24
N ARG A 23 5.84 -37.16 35.42
CA ARG A 23 5.37 -35.77 35.66
C ARG A 23 6.21 -34.69 34.97
N GLY A 24 7.50 -34.96 34.70
CA GLY A 24 8.35 -34.05 33.93
C GLY A 24 8.08 -34.09 32.42
N VAL A 25 7.71 -35.25 31.88
CA VAL A 25 7.44 -35.40 30.44
C VAL A 25 6.10 -34.76 30.03
N GLU A 26 5.06 -34.91 30.85
CA GLU A 26 3.74 -34.30 30.61
C GLU A 26 3.78 -32.77 30.68
N SER A 27 4.52 -32.18 31.63
CA SER A 27 4.67 -30.72 31.73
C SER A 27 5.42 -30.12 30.53
N THR A 28 6.44 -30.84 30.03
CA THR A 28 7.23 -30.42 28.87
C THR A 28 6.40 -30.51 27.58
N GLN A 29 5.54 -31.51 27.45
CA GLN A 29 4.66 -31.68 26.28
C GLN A 29 3.54 -30.62 26.26
N GLN A 30 2.98 -30.30 27.41
CA GLN A 30 1.96 -29.25 27.54
C GLN A 30 2.54 -27.85 27.31
N GLN A 31 3.76 -27.57 27.79
CA GLN A 31 4.49 -26.34 27.49
C GLN A 31 4.82 -26.21 25.99
N ARG A 32 5.24 -27.29 25.33
CA ARG A 32 5.43 -27.30 23.87
C ARG A 32 4.14 -27.04 23.12
N HIS A 33 3.02 -27.61 23.58
CA HIS A 33 1.72 -27.42 22.94
C HIS A 33 1.22 -25.97 23.06
N ILE A 34 1.40 -25.33 24.23
CA ILE A 34 1.07 -23.92 24.46
C ILE A 34 1.97 -23.01 23.62
N LEU A 35 3.27 -23.32 23.54
CA LEU A 35 4.22 -22.56 22.72
C LEU A 35 3.85 -22.64 21.23
N VAL A 36 3.53 -23.82 20.71
CA VAL A 36 3.10 -24.02 19.31
C VAL A 36 1.78 -23.29 19.03
N GLN A 37 0.81 -23.32 19.95
CA GLN A 37 -0.44 -22.58 19.81
C GLN A 37 -0.23 -21.06 19.84
N THR A 38 0.70 -20.58 20.67
CA THR A 38 1.05 -19.15 20.78
C THR A 38 1.84 -18.67 19.56
N LEU A 39 2.74 -19.49 19.03
CA LEU A 39 3.45 -19.20 17.78
C LEU A 39 2.47 -19.19 16.60
N SER A 40 1.58 -20.19 16.50
CA SER A 40 0.55 -20.24 15.47
C SER A 40 -0.49 -19.11 15.54
N SER A 41 -0.80 -18.59 16.73
CA SER A 41 -1.69 -17.43 16.87
C SER A 41 -0.98 -16.13 16.50
N LYS A 42 0.29 -15.97 16.87
CA LYS A 42 1.14 -14.86 16.43
C LYS A 42 1.36 -14.87 14.92
N GLU A 43 1.61 -16.03 14.32
CA GLU A 43 1.75 -16.20 12.86
C GLU A 43 0.46 -15.82 12.12
N ARG A 44 -0.71 -16.22 12.63
CA ARG A 44 -2.00 -15.83 12.06
C ARG A 44 -2.31 -14.34 12.21
N ALA A 45 -1.97 -13.75 13.34
CA ALA A 45 -2.10 -12.30 13.55
C ALA A 45 -1.17 -11.51 12.64
N MET A 46 0.08 -11.97 12.49
CA MET A 46 1.09 -11.40 11.59
C MET A 46 0.65 -11.49 10.13
N ASN A 47 0.14 -12.64 9.68
CA ASN A 47 -0.38 -12.82 8.32
C ASN A 47 -1.56 -11.88 8.03
N ARG A 48 -2.48 -11.72 8.98
CA ARG A 48 -3.61 -10.78 8.85
C ARG A 48 -3.14 -9.33 8.79
N TYR A 49 -2.14 -8.98 9.59
CA TYR A 49 -1.53 -7.65 9.59
C TYR A 49 -0.82 -7.35 8.28
N ILE A 50 0.04 -8.24 7.79
CA ILE A 50 0.76 -8.08 6.51
C ILE A 50 -0.22 -8.01 5.33
N THR A 51 -1.26 -8.86 5.32
CA THR A 51 -2.30 -8.80 4.27
C THR A 51 -3.06 -7.47 4.32
N ALA A 52 -3.33 -6.93 5.52
CA ALA A 52 -3.99 -5.64 5.69
C ALA A 52 -3.08 -4.46 5.26
N VAL A 53 -1.77 -4.53 5.54
CA VAL A 53 -0.77 -3.55 5.10
C VAL A 53 -0.68 -3.51 3.57
N ILE A 54 -0.55 -4.67 2.92
CA ILE A 54 -0.48 -4.77 1.45
C ILE A 54 -1.81 -4.32 0.80
N ALA A 55 -2.96 -4.68 1.39
CA ALA A 55 -4.25 -4.26 0.88
C ALA A 55 -4.52 -2.76 1.08
N ALA A 56 -4.01 -2.15 2.17
CA ALA A 56 -4.10 -0.72 2.43
C ALA A 56 -3.19 0.08 1.48
N ALA A 57 -1.95 -0.39 1.27
CA ALA A 57 -0.99 0.17 0.32
C ALA A 57 -1.55 0.21 -1.11
N ALA A 58 -2.21 -0.87 -1.57
CA ALA A 58 -2.89 -0.92 -2.87
C ALA A 58 -4.14 -0.01 -2.98
N ALA A 59 -4.70 0.45 -1.86
CA ALA A 59 -5.95 1.21 -1.82
C ALA A 59 -5.78 2.70 -1.51
N ILE A 60 -4.71 3.10 -0.81
CA ILE A 60 -4.60 4.40 -0.16
C ILE A 60 -3.19 4.96 -0.32
N THR A 61 -3.02 5.86 -1.28
CA THR A 61 -2.24 7.07 -1.04
C THR A 61 -3.19 8.25 -1.12
N ILE A 62 -3.90 8.52 -0.03
CA ILE A 62 -4.49 9.86 0.16
C ILE A 62 -3.30 10.77 0.40
N ILE A 63 -2.75 11.33 -0.68
CA ILE A 63 -1.85 12.45 -0.57
C ILE A 63 -2.76 13.64 -0.25
N PRO A 64 -2.72 14.25 0.95
CA PRO A 64 -3.43 15.49 1.16
C PRO A 64 -2.88 16.51 0.15
N ALA A 65 -3.67 16.80 -0.88
CA ALA A 65 -3.42 17.89 -1.81
C ALA A 65 -3.59 19.20 -1.03
N ILE A 66 -2.51 19.66 -0.40
CA ILE A 66 -2.44 21.03 0.11
C ILE A 66 -2.08 21.92 -1.09
N PRO A 67 -2.80 23.05 -1.32
CA PRO A 67 -2.62 23.88 -2.51
C PRO A 67 -1.17 24.31 -2.70
N VAL A 68 -0.62 24.01 -3.88
CA VAL A 68 0.65 24.60 -4.35
C VAL A 68 0.42 26.10 -4.50
N TYR A 69 0.97 26.91 -3.60
CA TYR A 69 0.96 28.36 -3.74
C TYR A 69 2.05 28.77 -4.74
N ILE A 70 1.74 28.71 -6.04
CA ILE A 70 2.64 29.21 -7.09
C ILE A 70 2.62 30.74 -7.03
N SER A 71 3.61 31.33 -6.36
CA SER A 71 3.91 32.75 -6.53
C SER A 71 4.43 32.97 -7.95
N GLY A 72 3.66 33.74 -8.72
CA GLY A 72 3.76 33.77 -10.18
C GLY A 72 5.08 34.29 -10.76
N ARG A 73 5.51 33.61 -11.83
CA ARG A 73 5.94 34.19 -13.12
C ARG A 73 5.81 33.10 -14.19
N MET A 74 4.64 33.00 -14.82
CA MET A 74 4.45 32.12 -15.96
C MET A 74 5.16 32.70 -17.19
N ASN A 75 6.27 32.09 -17.59
CA ASN A 75 6.65 32.04 -19.00
C ASN A 75 6.22 30.67 -19.54
N LYS A 76 5.45 30.71 -20.63
CA LYS A 76 4.88 29.59 -21.36
C LYS A 76 5.99 28.65 -21.88
N PRO A 77 5.95 27.32 -21.69
CA PRO A 77 6.89 26.43 -22.37
C PRO A 77 6.52 26.26 -23.84
N ALA A 78 7.54 26.27 -24.69
CA ALA A 78 7.47 26.02 -26.13
C ALA A 78 7.36 24.51 -26.44
N ALA A 79 6.95 24.22 -27.68
CA ALA A 79 6.72 22.89 -28.26
C ALA A 79 7.93 21.91 -28.13
N PRO A 80 7.70 20.58 -28.22
CA PRO A 80 8.70 19.59 -27.86
C PRO A 80 9.83 19.54 -28.89
N HIS A 81 11.04 19.86 -28.44
CA HIS A 81 12.26 19.54 -29.16
C HIS A 81 12.79 18.20 -28.64
N THR A 82 12.88 17.22 -29.54
CA THR A 82 13.73 16.04 -29.38
C THR A 82 15.16 16.52 -29.17
N ALA A 83 15.63 16.49 -27.93
CA ALA A 83 17.00 16.85 -27.59
C ALA A 83 17.54 15.82 -26.61
N VAL A 84 18.61 15.15 -27.03
CA VAL A 84 19.52 14.39 -26.18
C VAL A 84 19.95 15.31 -25.04
N ILE A 85 19.67 14.93 -23.79
CA ILE A 85 19.95 15.74 -22.60
C ILE A 85 21.38 15.45 -22.11
N PRO A 86 22.26 16.46 -22.00
CA PRO A 86 23.50 16.35 -21.26
C PRO A 86 23.21 16.29 -19.76
N GLU A 87 23.88 15.36 -19.08
CA GLU A 87 23.90 15.23 -17.62
C GLU A 87 24.35 16.55 -16.99
N ALA A 88 23.43 17.27 -16.37
CA ALA A 88 23.71 18.52 -15.66
C ALA A 88 23.96 18.19 -14.18
N GLU A 89 25.21 18.26 -13.75
CA GLU A 89 25.60 18.10 -12.35
C GLU A 89 25.13 19.30 -11.52
N MET A 90 24.37 19.02 -10.46
CA MET A 90 24.01 19.97 -9.42
C MET A 90 25.09 19.98 -8.31
N PRO A 91 25.30 21.11 -7.61
CA PRO A 91 26.33 21.22 -6.59
C PRO A 91 26.03 20.35 -5.36
N GLU A 92 27.00 19.53 -4.96
CA GLU A 92 27.01 18.69 -3.75
C GLU A 92 26.99 19.53 -2.46
N GLN A 93 26.23 19.10 -1.42
CA GLN A 93 26.52 19.23 0.04
C GLN A 93 25.47 18.49 0.93
N PRO A 94 25.79 18.09 2.18
CA PRO A 94 25.32 16.82 2.75
C PRO A 94 24.06 16.91 3.63
N ALA A 95 23.06 16.08 3.31
CA ALA A 95 22.07 15.58 4.28
C ALA A 95 22.63 14.31 4.93
N ASP A 96 22.35 14.07 6.23
CA ASP A 96 22.78 12.90 7.04
C ASP A 96 22.81 11.60 6.21
N GLU A 97 23.97 11.28 5.60
CA GLU A 97 24.04 10.50 4.37
C GLU A 97 23.55 9.05 4.58
N GLY A 98 22.56 8.66 3.77
CA GLY A 98 22.19 7.26 3.58
C GLY A 98 21.08 6.72 4.49
N PHE A 99 20.35 7.55 5.23
CA PHE A 99 19.22 7.11 6.06
C PHE A 99 17.96 7.98 5.91
N TYR A 100 16.79 7.36 6.02
CA TYR A 100 15.52 8.01 6.32
C TYR A 100 15.20 7.90 7.80
N LYS A 101 14.71 8.99 8.42
CA LYS A 101 14.16 8.96 9.77
C LYS A 101 12.70 8.52 9.72
N VAL A 102 12.40 7.35 10.26
CA VAL A 102 11.06 6.75 10.23
C VAL A 102 10.52 6.64 11.65
N LEU A 103 9.39 7.28 11.94
CA LEU A 103 8.66 7.11 13.18
C LEU A 103 7.94 5.74 13.17
N ASP A 104 8.21 4.90 14.17
CA ASP A 104 7.38 3.74 14.46
C ASP A 104 6.21 4.15 15.35
N VAL A 105 5.00 4.18 14.79
CA VAL A 105 3.80 4.62 15.53
C VAL A 105 3.38 3.66 16.65
N ASN A 106 3.93 2.43 16.69
CA ASN A 106 3.64 1.48 17.77
C ASN A 106 4.49 1.74 19.02
N THR A 107 5.73 2.22 18.85
CA THR A 107 6.68 2.44 19.95
C THR A 107 6.85 3.93 20.26
N GLY A 108 6.56 4.82 19.30
CA GLY A 108 6.84 6.24 19.37
C GLY A 108 8.31 6.59 19.10
N GLU A 109 9.13 5.63 18.67
CA GLU A 109 10.56 5.83 18.42
C GLU A 109 10.83 6.27 16.98
N VAL A 110 11.79 7.19 16.80
CA VAL A 110 12.29 7.58 15.48
C VAL A 110 13.53 6.74 15.15
N MET A 111 13.41 5.90 14.13
CA MET A 111 14.45 5.00 13.66
C MET A 111 15.21 5.62 12.49
N LYS A 112 16.53 5.40 12.41
CA LYS A 112 17.30 5.66 11.18
C LYS A 112 17.32 4.39 10.33
N VAL A 113 16.68 4.42 9.18
CA VAL A 113 16.58 3.28 8.26
C VAL A 113 17.46 3.57 7.04
N PRO A 114 18.43 2.70 6.69
CA PRO A 114 19.24 2.90 5.49
C PRO A 114 18.34 3.07 4.25
N VAL A 115 18.68 4.01 3.36
CA VAL A 115 17.89 4.28 2.13
C VAL A 115 17.65 2.98 1.36
N ARG A 116 18.70 2.18 1.17
CA ARG A 116 18.62 0.87 0.51
C ARG A 116 17.59 -0.06 1.16
N ASP A 117 17.61 -0.18 2.48
CA ASP A 117 16.72 -1.08 3.22
C ASP A 117 15.27 -0.57 3.20
N TYR A 118 15.09 0.75 3.29
CA TYR A 118 13.79 1.38 3.12
C TYR A 118 13.21 1.08 1.73
N LEU A 119 14.01 1.22 0.67
CA LEU A 119 13.55 0.96 -0.70
C LEU A 119 13.22 -0.51 -0.95
N ILE A 120 13.97 -1.45 -0.36
CA ILE A 120 13.61 -2.88 -0.40
C ILE A 120 12.28 -3.11 0.32
N GLY A 121 12.13 -2.55 1.53
CA GLY A 121 10.90 -2.66 2.32
C GLY A 121 9.68 -2.07 1.62
N ALA A 122 9.87 -0.92 0.98
CA ALA A 122 8.87 -0.23 0.18
C ALA A 122 8.47 -1.05 -1.05
N ALA A 123 9.44 -1.52 -1.85
CA ALA A 123 9.15 -2.33 -3.03
C ALA A 123 8.42 -3.63 -2.67
N ALA A 124 8.83 -4.29 -1.58
CA ALA A 124 8.19 -5.51 -1.09
C ALA A 124 6.77 -5.29 -0.56
N ALA A 125 6.47 -4.10 -0.02
CA ALA A 125 5.14 -3.72 0.44
C ALA A 125 4.19 -3.43 -0.74
N GLU A 126 4.70 -2.77 -1.78
CA GLU A 126 3.87 -2.16 -2.82
C GLU A 126 3.68 -3.03 -4.06
N MET A 127 4.71 -3.77 -4.49
CA MET A 127 4.67 -4.53 -5.76
C MET A 127 5.05 -5.99 -5.56
N PRO A 128 4.29 -6.96 -6.12
CA PRO A 128 4.65 -8.36 -6.02
C PRO A 128 6.03 -8.64 -6.65
N ALA A 129 6.91 -9.34 -5.93
CA ALA A 129 8.22 -9.73 -6.46
C ALA A 129 8.17 -10.61 -7.72
N SER A 130 7.00 -11.18 -8.03
CA SER A 130 6.74 -11.90 -9.28
C SER A 130 6.62 -11.00 -10.51
N PHE A 131 6.48 -9.68 -10.36
CA PHE A 131 6.42 -8.73 -11.47
C PHE A 131 7.79 -8.59 -12.14
N GLU A 132 7.81 -8.11 -13.38
CA GLU A 132 9.04 -7.99 -14.16
C GLU A 132 10.06 -7.06 -13.49
N PRO A 133 11.38 -7.32 -13.63
CA PRO A 133 12.43 -6.49 -13.05
C PRO A 133 12.29 -4.99 -13.39
N GLU A 134 11.96 -4.65 -14.63
CA GLU A 134 11.80 -3.26 -15.06
C GLU A 134 10.61 -2.56 -14.39
N ALA A 135 9.52 -3.29 -14.11
CA ALA A 135 8.39 -2.74 -13.36
C ALA A 135 8.74 -2.52 -11.88
N LEU A 136 9.50 -3.45 -11.28
CA LEU A 136 10.00 -3.29 -9.91
C LEU A 136 10.92 -2.07 -9.79
N LYS A 137 11.83 -1.89 -10.75
CA LYS A 137 12.71 -0.71 -10.82
C LYS A 137 11.91 0.59 -10.92
N ALA A 138 10.88 0.66 -11.78
CA ALA A 138 10.01 1.83 -11.86
C ALA A 138 9.30 2.12 -10.51
N GLN A 139 8.80 1.07 -9.84
CA GLN A 139 8.20 1.20 -8.50
C GLN A 139 9.19 1.71 -7.45
N ILE A 140 10.44 1.24 -7.49
CA ILE A 140 11.49 1.67 -6.56
C ILE A 140 11.81 3.16 -6.76
N VAL A 141 11.95 3.63 -7.99
CA VAL A 141 12.20 5.06 -8.26
C VAL A 141 11.02 5.92 -7.83
N ALA A 142 9.78 5.47 -8.03
CA ALA A 142 8.59 6.16 -7.54
C ALA A 142 8.58 6.24 -6.00
N ALA A 143 8.86 5.13 -5.32
CA ALA A 143 8.98 5.06 -3.86
C ALA A 143 10.10 5.98 -3.33
N HIS A 144 11.24 6.00 -4.02
CA HIS A 144 12.37 6.84 -3.65
C HIS A 144 12.05 8.31 -3.78
N THR A 145 11.46 8.70 -4.91
CA THR A 145 10.99 10.07 -5.16
C THR A 145 10.01 10.54 -4.09
N TYR A 146 9.08 9.66 -3.69
CA TYR A 146 8.16 9.93 -2.59
C TYR A 146 8.89 10.21 -1.28
N ALA A 147 9.81 9.33 -0.87
CA ALA A 147 10.55 9.47 0.38
C ALA A 147 11.37 10.77 0.41
N VAL A 148 12.11 11.06 -0.66
CA VAL A 148 12.87 12.31 -0.82
C VAL A 148 11.96 13.53 -0.72
N ARG A 149 10.79 13.50 -1.36
CA ARG A 149 9.80 14.58 -1.26
C ARG A 149 9.32 14.80 0.18
N GLN A 150 9.13 13.74 0.97
CA GLN A 150 8.73 13.87 2.38
C GLN A 150 9.86 14.45 3.24
N VAL A 151 11.10 14.01 3.03
CA VAL A 151 12.28 14.61 3.71
C VAL A 151 12.33 16.12 3.49
N LEU A 152 12.17 16.58 2.24
CA LEU A 152 12.19 18.01 1.93
C LEU A 152 11.05 18.77 2.61
N ARG A 153 9.84 18.21 2.59
CA ARG A 153 8.67 18.84 3.23
C ARG A 153 8.85 18.97 4.74
N GLU A 154 9.38 17.94 5.39
CA GLU A 154 9.63 17.96 6.84
C GLU A 154 10.82 18.85 7.21
N LYS A 155 11.79 19.03 6.31
CA LYS A 155 12.88 20.01 6.45
C LYS A 155 12.37 21.45 6.36
N GLU A 156 11.42 21.73 5.47
CA GLU A 156 10.83 23.06 5.27
C GLU A 156 9.79 23.41 6.35
N SER A 157 8.90 22.47 6.67
CA SER A 157 7.78 22.65 7.59
C SER A 157 7.56 21.40 8.44
N PRO A 158 8.31 21.24 9.56
CA PRO A 158 8.22 20.05 10.40
C PRO A 158 6.83 19.81 10.97
N THR A 159 6.36 18.57 10.84
CA THR A 159 5.11 18.07 11.42
C THR A 159 5.36 17.63 12.87
N PRO A 160 4.71 18.24 13.88
CA PRO A 160 4.95 17.91 15.29
C PRO A 160 4.73 16.43 15.62
N GLU A 161 3.72 15.81 15.01
CA GLU A 161 3.33 14.42 15.23
C GLU A 161 4.37 13.42 14.72
N LEU A 162 5.29 13.83 13.84
CA LEU A 162 6.39 12.99 13.37
C LEU A 162 7.59 12.97 14.32
N CYS A 163 7.58 13.77 15.39
CA CYS A 163 8.66 13.78 16.39
C CYS A 163 10.07 13.98 15.79
N GLY A 164 10.19 14.71 14.68
CA GLY A 164 11.44 14.93 13.96
C GLY A 164 11.84 13.85 12.95
N ALA A 165 10.97 12.87 12.71
CA ALA A 165 11.06 11.93 11.60
C ALA A 165 10.70 12.59 10.26
N ASP A 166 11.13 11.97 9.15
CA ASP A 166 10.82 12.39 7.80
C ASP A 166 9.50 11.75 7.30
N LEU A 167 9.15 10.58 7.85
CA LEU A 167 7.93 9.83 7.57
C LEU A 167 7.62 8.87 8.74
N SER A 168 6.49 8.16 8.68
CA SER A 168 6.17 7.09 9.63
C SER A 168 5.77 5.78 8.95
N ASN A 169 5.72 4.70 9.73
CA ASN A 169 5.18 3.40 9.27
C ASN A 169 3.63 3.32 9.36
N ASP A 170 2.94 4.46 9.56
CA ASP A 170 1.48 4.53 9.48
C ASP A 170 1.02 4.48 8.03
N THR A 171 0.71 3.28 7.55
CA THR A 171 0.25 3.05 6.18
C THR A 171 -1.06 3.76 5.79
N ALA A 172 -1.79 4.32 6.76
CA ALA A 172 -2.95 5.17 6.44
C ALA A 172 -2.54 6.56 5.95
N LYS A 173 -1.29 6.98 6.20
CA LYS A 173 -0.77 8.32 5.88
C LYS A 173 0.46 8.28 4.97
N TYR A 174 1.29 7.25 5.10
CA TYR A 174 2.56 7.12 4.40
C TYR A 174 2.64 5.80 3.64
N GLN A 175 3.55 5.75 2.67
CA GLN A 175 3.84 4.54 1.92
C GLN A 175 4.23 3.37 2.83
N GLY A 176 3.82 2.15 2.47
CA GLY A 176 4.19 0.95 3.20
C GLY A 176 5.70 0.69 3.12
N CYS A 177 6.29 0.23 4.22
CA CYS A 177 7.68 -0.25 4.26
C CYS A 177 7.74 -1.48 5.17
N LEU A 178 7.96 -2.66 4.58
CA LEU A 178 8.11 -3.89 5.35
C LEU A 178 9.53 -4.00 5.93
N THR A 179 9.64 -4.49 7.15
CA THR A 179 10.93 -4.88 7.74
C THR A 179 11.43 -6.20 7.15
N ASP A 180 12.74 -6.48 7.25
CA ASP A 180 13.31 -7.78 6.85
C ASP A 180 12.55 -8.98 7.43
N SER A 181 12.19 -8.90 8.71
CA SER A 181 11.44 -9.94 9.40
C SER A 181 10.03 -10.13 8.83
N GLN A 182 9.36 -9.04 8.44
CA GLN A 182 8.06 -9.09 7.78
C GLN A 182 8.17 -9.65 6.36
N ILE A 183 9.20 -9.26 5.60
CA ILE A 183 9.46 -9.77 4.25
C ILE A 183 9.76 -11.27 4.29
N ARG A 184 10.60 -11.71 5.24
CA ARG A 184 10.90 -13.14 5.46
C ARG A 184 9.67 -13.94 5.80
N HIS A 185 8.82 -13.40 6.66
CA HIS A 185 7.55 -14.03 7.01
C HIS A 185 6.61 -14.11 5.79
N TYR A 186 6.53 -13.03 5.01
CA TYR A 186 5.67 -12.93 3.84
C TYR A 186 6.08 -13.88 2.70
N TYR A 187 7.36 -13.89 2.33
CA TYR A 187 7.85 -14.72 1.23
C TYR A 187 8.13 -16.17 1.62
N GLY A 188 8.32 -16.46 2.91
CA GLY A 188 8.57 -17.82 3.40
C GLY A 188 9.74 -18.47 2.66
N THR A 189 9.48 -19.60 1.99
CA THR A 189 10.52 -20.33 1.24
C THR A 189 11.02 -19.60 -0.01
N ALA A 190 10.26 -18.64 -0.54
CA ALA A 190 10.67 -17.82 -1.70
C ALA A 190 11.52 -16.60 -1.30
N TYR A 191 11.77 -16.41 0.00
CA TYR A 191 12.43 -15.22 0.53
C TYR A 191 13.79 -14.95 -0.14
N GLU A 192 14.69 -15.94 -0.18
CA GLU A 192 16.07 -15.71 -0.66
C GLU A 192 16.07 -15.25 -2.12
N GLY A 193 15.31 -15.92 -3.01
CA GLY A 193 15.25 -15.54 -4.43
C GLY A 193 14.53 -14.21 -4.68
N ASN A 194 13.46 -13.92 -3.93
CA ASN A 194 12.77 -12.64 -4.04
C ASN A 194 13.62 -11.48 -3.52
N MET A 195 14.37 -11.70 -2.44
CA MET A 195 15.28 -10.70 -1.88
C MET A 195 16.46 -10.41 -2.78
N GLU A 196 17.03 -11.42 -3.44
CA GLU A 196 18.08 -11.24 -4.45
C GLU A 196 17.57 -10.36 -5.60
N LYS A 197 16.38 -10.67 -6.13
CA LYS A 197 15.75 -9.90 -7.21
C LYS A 197 15.47 -8.45 -6.79
N LEU A 198 14.87 -8.24 -5.62
CA LEU A 198 14.56 -6.89 -5.12
C LEU A 198 15.82 -6.10 -4.82
N SER A 199 16.80 -6.71 -4.16
CA SER A 199 18.09 -6.08 -3.85
C SER A 199 18.81 -5.62 -5.10
N SER A 200 18.91 -6.48 -6.12
CA SER A 200 19.53 -6.15 -7.40
C SER A 200 18.82 -4.98 -8.10
N ALA A 201 17.49 -4.99 -8.11
CA ALA A 201 16.72 -3.88 -8.68
C ALA A 201 16.97 -2.57 -7.90
N VAL A 202 16.95 -2.61 -6.57
CA VAL A 202 17.22 -1.43 -5.73
C VAL A 202 18.63 -0.89 -5.96
N ASP A 203 19.65 -1.76 -5.98
CA ASP A 203 21.04 -1.35 -6.17
C ASP A 203 21.24 -0.63 -7.52
N GLU A 204 20.49 -1.02 -8.56
CA GLU A 204 20.56 -0.38 -9.87
C GLU A 204 19.91 1.01 -9.90
N VAL A 205 18.77 1.19 -9.21
CA VAL A 205 17.96 2.41 -9.38
C VAL A 205 17.86 3.33 -8.16
N MET A 206 18.40 2.92 -7.01
CA MET A 206 18.47 3.76 -5.80
C MET A 206 19.10 5.13 -6.06
N PRO A 207 20.08 5.31 -6.96
CA PRO A 207 20.60 6.64 -7.24
C PRO A 207 19.61 7.57 -7.96
N TYR A 208 18.42 7.15 -8.41
CA TYR A 208 17.54 7.97 -9.23
C TYR A 208 16.23 8.36 -8.54
N ILE A 209 15.75 9.56 -8.88
CA ILE A 209 14.41 10.08 -8.56
C ILE A 209 13.79 10.76 -9.78
N MET A 210 12.50 11.07 -9.71
CA MET A 210 11.78 11.85 -10.71
C MET A 210 11.54 13.29 -10.24
N THR A 211 11.80 14.26 -11.12
CA THR A 211 11.56 15.68 -10.86
C THR A 211 10.70 16.33 -11.94
N TYR A 212 10.02 17.41 -11.58
CA TYR A 212 9.34 18.30 -12.50
C TYR A 212 9.61 19.74 -12.06
N ALA A 213 10.08 20.57 -13.00
CA ALA A 213 10.55 21.92 -12.70
C ALA A 213 11.63 21.97 -11.59
N GLY A 214 12.49 20.95 -11.51
CA GLY A 214 13.57 20.86 -10.53
C GLY A 214 13.17 20.31 -9.15
N GLU A 215 11.88 20.05 -8.92
CA GLU A 215 11.37 19.55 -7.63
C GLU A 215 10.97 18.07 -7.72
N PRO A 216 11.22 17.24 -6.70
CA PRO A 216 10.74 15.86 -6.65
C PRO A 216 9.23 15.77 -6.84
N ILE A 217 8.76 14.91 -7.73
CA ILE A 217 7.35 14.88 -8.10
C ILE A 217 6.46 14.23 -7.03
N ILE A 218 5.14 14.42 -7.17
CA ILE A 218 4.14 13.55 -6.57
C ILE A 218 4.11 12.24 -7.37
N ALA A 219 4.94 11.27 -6.97
CA ALA A 219 5.09 9.98 -7.65
C ALA A 219 3.97 8.98 -7.27
N ALA A 220 2.71 9.34 -7.54
CA ALA A 220 1.56 8.52 -7.20
C ALA A 220 1.44 7.28 -8.09
N PHE A 221 1.07 6.16 -7.50
CA PHE A 221 0.89 4.89 -8.21
C PHE A 221 -0.28 4.11 -7.61
N HIS A 222 -0.83 3.19 -8.39
CA HIS A 222 -1.98 2.37 -8.00
C HIS A 222 -1.90 0.98 -8.62
N SER A 223 -2.71 0.04 -8.14
CA SER A 223 -2.62 -1.35 -8.59
C SER A 223 -2.90 -1.53 -10.08
N MET A 224 -4.08 -1.11 -10.54
CA MET A 224 -4.46 -1.23 -11.95
C MET A 224 -5.50 -0.15 -12.30
N SER A 225 -5.40 0.39 -13.51
CA SER A 225 -6.32 1.41 -14.02
C SER A 225 -7.60 0.77 -14.59
N SER A 226 -8.54 1.60 -15.06
CA SER A 226 -9.69 1.15 -15.86
C SER A 226 -9.37 1.03 -17.36
N GLY A 227 -8.09 0.94 -17.73
CA GLY A 227 -7.57 0.98 -19.09
C GLY A 227 -6.96 2.33 -19.49
N VAL A 228 -7.22 3.38 -18.70
CA VAL A 228 -6.58 4.70 -18.80
C VAL A 228 -6.39 5.20 -17.37
N THR A 229 -5.27 5.85 -17.07
CA THR A 229 -5.07 6.49 -15.77
C THR A 229 -5.97 7.72 -15.62
N GLU A 230 -6.10 8.23 -14.40
CA GLU A 230 -6.94 9.37 -14.08
C GLU A 230 -6.11 10.61 -13.75
N SER A 231 -6.68 11.79 -13.99
CA SER A 231 -6.06 13.04 -13.61
C SER A 231 -6.09 13.25 -12.09
N ALA A 232 -5.07 13.93 -11.56
CA ALA A 232 -5.09 14.41 -10.17
C ALA A 232 -6.26 15.39 -9.91
N GLU A 233 -6.69 16.16 -10.91
CA GLU A 233 -7.84 17.06 -10.78
C GLU A 233 -9.14 16.29 -10.54
N ASN A 234 -9.41 15.25 -11.32
CA ASN A 234 -10.62 14.45 -11.16
C ASN A 234 -10.59 13.62 -9.87
N ALA A 235 -9.43 13.07 -9.51
CA ALA A 235 -9.31 12.21 -8.34
C ALA A 235 -9.24 12.98 -7.02
N TRP A 236 -8.57 14.14 -7.00
CA TRP A 236 -8.20 14.89 -5.78
C TRP A 236 -8.60 16.37 -5.81
N GLY A 237 -9.24 16.85 -6.89
CA GLY A 237 -9.75 18.21 -7.00
C GLY A 237 -8.71 19.28 -7.33
N THR A 238 -7.44 18.92 -7.52
CA THR A 238 -6.35 19.85 -7.85
C THR A 238 -5.54 19.34 -9.04
N PRO A 239 -5.37 20.13 -10.12
CA PRO A 239 -4.56 19.70 -11.25
C PRO A 239 -3.07 19.62 -10.88
N VAL A 240 -2.39 18.62 -11.46
CA VAL A 240 -0.94 18.45 -11.39
C VAL A 240 -0.47 18.11 -12.80
N ASP A 241 0.42 18.92 -13.36
CA ASP A 241 0.77 18.93 -14.80
C ASP A 241 1.17 17.55 -15.36
N TYR A 242 1.86 16.75 -14.55
CA TYR A 242 2.38 15.43 -14.92
C TYR A 242 1.52 14.26 -14.40
N LEU A 243 0.42 14.52 -13.69
CA LEU A 243 -0.54 13.48 -13.27
C LEU A 243 -1.83 13.64 -14.06
N VAL A 244 -1.71 13.30 -15.34
CA VAL A 244 -2.77 13.38 -16.35
C VAL A 244 -3.13 11.99 -16.86
N PRO A 245 -4.30 11.82 -17.50
CA PRO A 245 -4.71 10.54 -18.07
C PRO A 245 -3.74 10.10 -19.18
N VAL A 246 -3.21 8.89 -19.06
CA VAL A 246 -2.39 8.22 -20.07
C VAL A 246 -2.92 6.82 -20.35
N ASP A 247 -2.59 6.30 -21.53
CA ASP A 247 -3.01 4.95 -21.95
C ASP A 247 -2.48 3.90 -20.96
N SER A 248 -3.32 2.93 -20.65
CA SER A 248 -2.97 1.82 -19.76
C SER A 248 -3.83 0.62 -20.16
N ALA A 249 -4.08 0.45 -21.45
CA ALA A 249 -5.08 -0.49 -21.96
C ALA A 249 -4.76 -1.95 -21.59
N ALA A 250 -3.49 -2.29 -21.38
CA ALA A 250 -3.07 -3.62 -20.95
C ALA A 250 -3.63 -4.02 -19.57
N ASP A 251 -4.06 -3.06 -18.75
CA ASP A 251 -4.69 -3.30 -17.46
C ASP A 251 -6.02 -4.05 -17.56
N THR A 252 -6.71 -3.99 -18.70
CA THR A 252 -7.98 -4.69 -18.89
C THR A 252 -7.83 -6.21 -18.85
N GLU A 253 -6.61 -6.69 -19.10
CA GLU A 253 -6.24 -8.11 -19.05
C GLU A 253 -5.72 -8.54 -17.66
N ALA A 254 -5.61 -7.61 -16.70
CA ALA A 254 -5.12 -7.91 -15.37
C ALA A 254 -6.09 -8.84 -14.61
N PRO A 255 -5.58 -9.77 -13.77
CA PRO A 255 -6.42 -10.58 -12.90
C PRO A 255 -7.34 -9.72 -12.03
N ARG A 256 -8.62 -10.06 -12.03
CA ARG A 256 -9.66 -9.28 -11.32
C ARG A 256 -9.70 -7.82 -11.80
N TYR A 257 -9.51 -7.54 -13.09
CA TYR A 257 -9.74 -6.22 -13.65
C TYR A 257 -11.15 -5.70 -13.32
N SER A 258 -12.16 -6.57 -13.43
CA SER A 258 -13.55 -6.29 -13.05
C SER A 258 -13.93 -7.07 -11.79
N GLU A 259 -14.59 -6.41 -10.84
CA GLU A 259 -15.06 -7.01 -9.59
C GLU A 259 -16.48 -6.53 -9.23
N GLU A 260 -17.34 -7.47 -8.81
CA GLU A 260 -18.65 -7.15 -8.25
C GLU A 260 -18.61 -7.01 -6.72
N ALA A 261 -19.22 -5.96 -6.19
CA ALA A 261 -19.55 -5.81 -4.77
C ALA A 261 -21.07 -5.71 -4.60
N ARG A 262 -21.62 -6.46 -3.63
CA ARG A 262 -23.06 -6.59 -3.42
C ARG A 262 -23.45 -6.08 -2.04
N TYR A 263 -24.48 -5.24 -2.00
CA TYR A 263 -24.97 -4.65 -0.77
C TYR A 263 -26.48 -4.90 -0.66
N PRO A 264 -26.91 -5.81 0.22
CA PRO A 264 -28.31 -5.89 0.62
C PRO A 264 -28.78 -4.54 1.17
N GLN A 265 -30.04 -4.19 0.93
CA GLN A 265 -30.62 -2.91 1.33
C GLN A 265 -30.25 -2.43 2.75
N PRO A 266 -30.43 -3.20 3.84
CA PRO A 266 -30.10 -2.71 5.18
C PRO A 266 -28.60 -2.46 5.38
N VAL A 267 -27.73 -3.17 4.65
CA VAL A 267 -26.28 -2.96 4.70
C VAL A 267 -25.92 -1.67 3.95
N LEU A 268 -26.50 -1.46 2.77
CA LEU A 268 -26.28 -0.25 1.99
C LEU A 268 -26.74 0.99 2.76
N GLU A 269 -27.96 0.94 3.32
CA GLU A 269 -28.53 2.02 4.13
C GLU A 269 -27.55 2.44 5.23
N LYS A 270 -27.11 1.47 6.03
CA LYS A 270 -26.18 1.71 7.13
C LYS A 270 -24.88 2.33 6.65
N ARG A 271 -24.28 1.80 5.57
CA ARG A 271 -23.02 2.31 5.01
C ARG A 271 -23.16 3.76 4.58
N LEU A 272 -24.25 4.10 3.91
CA LEU A 272 -24.52 5.46 3.45
C LEU A 272 -24.77 6.41 4.62
N THR A 273 -25.58 6.03 5.61
CA THR A 273 -25.85 6.88 6.77
C THR A 273 -24.64 7.08 7.68
N ASP A 274 -23.76 6.06 7.78
CA ASP A 274 -22.50 6.18 8.53
C ASP A 274 -21.53 7.13 7.81
N ALA A 275 -21.41 7.01 6.48
CA ALA A 275 -20.45 7.76 5.68
C ALA A 275 -20.91 9.19 5.36
N PHE A 276 -22.21 9.41 5.26
CA PHE A 276 -22.82 10.69 4.90
C PHE A 276 -23.82 11.13 5.99
N PRO A 277 -23.34 11.66 7.12
CA PRO A 277 -24.21 12.08 8.22
C PRO A 277 -25.27 13.08 7.78
N GLY A 278 -26.54 12.75 8.03
CA GLY A 278 -27.68 13.60 7.68
C GLY A 278 -28.29 13.33 6.31
N VAL A 279 -27.78 12.35 5.55
CA VAL A 279 -28.39 11.93 4.27
C VAL A 279 -29.84 11.49 4.46
N VAL A 280 -30.72 11.92 3.55
CA VAL A 280 -32.12 11.49 3.50
C VAL A 280 -32.30 10.51 2.35
N LEU A 281 -32.53 9.24 2.70
CA LEU A 281 -32.78 8.17 1.73
C LEU A 281 -34.28 8.00 1.48
N GLY A 282 -34.68 7.79 0.22
CA GLY A 282 -36.07 7.53 -0.15
C GLY A 282 -36.54 6.11 0.23
N GLU A 283 -37.82 5.80 0.06
CA GLU A 283 -38.36 4.45 0.33
C GLU A 283 -37.80 3.40 -0.65
N ASP A 284 -37.59 3.80 -1.91
CA ASP A 284 -37.06 2.93 -2.95
C ASP A 284 -35.52 3.02 -3.01
N MET A 285 -34.87 1.90 -2.71
CA MET A 285 -33.41 1.78 -2.74
C MET A 285 -32.81 2.07 -4.12
N THR A 286 -33.56 1.87 -5.21
CA THR A 286 -33.03 2.11 -6.57
C THR A 286 -32.68 3.57 -6.84
N GLY A 287 -33.23 4.51 -6.05
CA GLY A 287 -32.91 5.92 -6.10
C GLY A 287 -31.86 6.37 -5.08
N TRP A 288 -31.32 5.47 -4.25
CA TRP A 288 -30.37 5.85 -3.20
C TRP A 288 -29.02 6.27 -3.75
N ILE A 289 -28.57 5.69 -4.86
CA ILE A 289 -27.31 6.04 -5.51
C ILE A 289 -27.55 6.12 -7.01
N VAL A 290 -27.31 7.31 -7.57
CA VAL A 290 -27.43 7.54 -9.01
C VAL A 290 -26.15 8.20 -9.50
N PRO A 291 -25.25 7.46 -10.18
CA PRO A 291 -24.07 8.05 -10.80
C PRO A 291 -24.45 9.16 -11.78
N GLY A 292 -23.77 10.29 -11.66
CA GLY A 292 -23.95 11.45 -12.52
C GLY A 292 -22.90 11.48 -13.62
N ARG A 293 -22.03 12.49 -13.60
CA ARG A 293 -20.99 12.64 -14.64
C ARG A 293 -19.90 11.58 -14.50
N THR A 294 -19.40 11.12 -15.64
CA THR A 294 -18.24 10.21 -15.71
C THR A 294 -17.17 10.78 -16.64
N THR A 295 -15.92 10.40 -16.40
CA THR A 295 -14.82 10.62 -17.35
C THR A 295 -14.92 9.64 -18.53
N PRO A 296 -14.20 9.87 -19.65
CA PRO A 296 -14.14 8.90 -20.74
C PRO A 296 -13.63 7.51 -20.33
N SER A 297 -12.81 7.43 -19.27
CA SER A 297 -12.29 6.18 -18.71
C SER A 297 -13.28 5.48 -17.75
N GLY A 298 -14.46 6.09 -17.51
CA GLY A 298 -15.53 5.52 -16.69
C GLY A 298 -15.49 5.90 -15.21
N THR A 299 -14.55 6.74 -14.78
CA THR A 299 -14.51 7.24 -13.39
C THR A 299 -15.74 8.10 -13.11
N VAL A 300 -16.48 7.78 -12.04
CA VAL A 300 -17.63 8.57 -11.57
C VAL A 300 -17.12 9.83 -10.88
N LEU A 301 -17.39 11.00 -11.46
CA LEU A 301 -16.99 12.30 -10.93
C LEU A 301 -17.94 12.78 -9.84
N ASP A 302 -19.24 12.55 -10.03
CA ASP A 302 -20.28 12.84 -9.06
C ASP A 302 -21.39 11.79 -9.10
N ALA A 303 -22.08 11.65 -7.98
CA ALA A 303 -23.26 10.81 -7.83
C ALA A 303 -24.23 11.46 -6.85
N ALA A 304 -25.53 11.31 -7.13
CA ALA A 304 -26.55 11.58 -6.12
C ALA A 304 -26.55 10.43 -5.11
N VAL A 305 -26.57 10.77 -3.82
CA VAL A 305 -26.78 9.84 -2.71
C VAL A 305 -27.93 10.37 -1.86
N GLY A 306 -29.13 9.80 -2.03
CA GLY A 306 -30.35 10.39 -1.48
C GLY A 306 -30.55 11.83 -1.96
N ASP A 307 -30.58 12.77 -1.03
CA ASP A 307 -30.66 14.22 -1.27
C ASP A 307 -29.30 14.92 -1.39
N MET A 308 -28.19 14.19 -1.24
CA MET A 308 -26.83 14.73 -1.31
C MET A 308 -26.18 14.49 -2.68
N THR A 309 -25.16 15.29 -2.98
CA THR A 309 -24.23 15.04 -4.09
C THR A 309 -22.85 14.78 -3.52
N VAL A 310 -22.24 13.67 -3.94
CA VAL A 310 -20.91 13.22 -3.50
C VAL A 310 -20.07 12.82 -4.70
N THR A 311 -18.77 12.62 -4.53
CA THR A 311 -17.89 12.13 -5.61
C THR A 311 -17.92 10.60 -5.70
N GLY A 312 -17.49 10.04 -6.84
CA GLY A 312 -17.26 8.60 -6.94
C GLY A 312 -16.17 8.10 -5.98
N SER A 313 -15.18 8.94 -5.65
CA SER A 313 -14.15 8.65 -4.65
C SER A 313 -14.72 8.54 -3.23
N ASP A 314 -15.72 9.37 -2.89
CA ASP A 314 -16.43 9.28 -1.62
C ASP A 314 -17.19 7.95 -1.52
N LEU A 315 -17.92 7.58 -2.56
CA LEU A 315 -18.63 6.29 -2.63
C LEU A 315 -17.68 5.10 -2.59
N ARG A 316 -16.54 5.17 -3.30
CA ARG A 316 -15.48 4.15 -3.24
C ARG A 316 -15.05 3.93 -1.79
N THR A 317 -14.80 5.00 -1.05
CA THR A 317 -14.36 4.95 0.35
C THR A 317 -15.47 4.42 1.27
N ALA A 318 -16.68 4.97 1.16
CA ALA A 318 -17.84 4.62 1.98
C ALA A 318 -18.23 3.14 1.86
N LEU A 319 -18.17 2.61 0.64
CA LEU A 319 -18.61 1.25 0.34
C LEU A 319 -17.45 0.25 0.33
N GLY A 320 -16.19 0.71 0.28
CA GLY A 320 -15.03 -0.16 0.13
C GLY A 320 -14.90 -0.75 -1.27
N LEU A 321 -15.27 0.03 -2.30
CA LEU A 321 -15.11 -0.37 -3.69
C LEU A 321 -13.64 -0.34 -4.09
N ARG A 322 -13.28 -1.12 -5.11
CA ARG A 322 -11.90 -1.16 -5.60
C ARG A 322 -11.48 0.15 -6.28
N SER A 323 -12.39 0.76 -7.02
CA SER A 323 -12.13 2.03 -7.73
C SER A 323 -13.38 2.91 -7.73
N ALA A 324 -13.21 4.17 -8.14
CA ALA A 324 -14.30 5.10 -8.45
C ALA A 324 -14.84 4.91 -9.88
N CYS A 325 -14.29 3.96 -10.65
CA CYS A 325 -14.79 3.58 -11.97
C CYS A 325 -15.77 2.40 -11.80
N PHE A 326 -17.04 2.72 -11.58
CA PHE A 326 -18.07 1.72 -11.32
C PHE A 326 -19.39 2.01 -12.02
N THR A 327 -20.19 0.96 -12.16
CA THR A 327 -21.63 1.03 -12.44
C THR A 327 -22.40 0.43 -11.27
N VAL A 328 -23.65 0.84 -11.09
CA VAL A 328 -24.55 0.26 -10.09
C VAL A 328 -25.83 -0.23 -10.76
N THR A 329 -26.25 -1.43 -10.39
CA THR A 329 -27.55 -1.99 -10.76
C THR A 329 -28.25 -2.50 -9.52
N TYR A 330 -29.58 -2.56 -9.54
CA TYR A 330 -30.37 -3.03 -8.42
C TYR A 330 -31.13 -4.30 -8.82
N ARG A 331 -30.92 -5.38 -8.08
CA ARG A 331 -31.57 -6.68 -8.31
C ARG A 331 -31.72 -7.44 -7.00
N ASP A 332 -32.83 -8.15 -6.85
CA ASP A 332 -33.10 -9.05 -5.72
C ASP A 332 -32.95 -8.39 -4.33
N GLY A 333 -33.26 -7.09 -4.21
CA GLY A 333 -33.12 -6.35 -2.95
C GLY A 333 -31.67 -5.95 -2.61
N GLU A 334 -30.77 -6.02 -3.59
CA GLU A 334 -29.37 -5.63 -3.46
C GLU A 334 -29.00 -4.53 -4.46
N ALA A 335 -28.08 -3.65 -4.07
CA ALA A 335 -27.27 -2.89 -5.01
C ALA A 335 -26.03 -3.70 -5.39
N VAL A 336 -25.82 -3.86 -6.69
CA VAL A 336 -24.66 -4.54 -7.26
C VAL A 336 -23.80 -3.52 -7.99
N PHE A 337 -22.61 -3.30 -7.43
CA PHE A 337 -21.59 -2.46 -8.02
C PHE A 337 -20.64 -3.32 -8.85
N THR A 338 -20.43 -2.93 -10.11
CA THR A 338 -19.35 -3.51 -10.94
C THR A 338 -18.26 -2.47 -11.09
N THR A 339 -17.12 -2.72 -10.46
CA THR A 339 -15.93 -1.86 -10.47
C THR A 339 -14.92 -2.33 -11.51
N HIS A 340 -14.23 -1.39 -12.14
CA HIS A 340 -13.12 -1.65 -13.07
C HIS A 340 -11.84 -1.01 -12.54
N GLY A 341 -10.74 -1.76 -12.60
CA GLY A 341 -9.48 -1.33 -12.01
C GLY A 341 -9.45 -1.44 -10.47
N PHE A 342 -8.34 -1.02 -9.88
CA PHE A 342 -8.13 -1.04 -8.43
C PHE A 342 -7.13 0.04 -7.99
N GLY A 343 -7.61 0.92 -7.11
CA GLY A 343 -6.87 2.06 -6.61
C GLY A 343 -7.50 3.39 -7.05
N HIS A 344 -6.76 4.48 -6.86
CA HIS A 344 -7.23 5.82 -7.18
C HIS A 344 -7.06 6.20 -8.66
N GLY A 345 -6.33 5.41 -9.45
CA GLY A 345 -6.19 5.61 -10.90
C GLY A 345 -5.13 6.63 -11.34
N VAL A 346 -4.60 7.43 -10.43
CA VAL A 346 -3.64 8.51 -10.73
C VAL A 346 -2.20 7.98 -10.85
N GLY A 347 -1.43 8.52 -11.79
CA GLY A 347 -0.02 8.21 -12.00
C GLY A 347 0.22 6.78 -12.47
N MET A 348 1.25 6.11 -11.97
CA MET A 348 1.67 4.81 -12.51
C MET A 348 0.72 3.67 -12.14
N SER A 349 0.22 2.93 -13.14
CA SER A 349 -0.40 1.62 -12.92
C SER A 349 0.68 0.55 -12.73
N GLN A 350 0.59 -0.24 -11.65
CA GLN A 350 1.52 -1.34 -11.39
C GLN A 350 1.35 -2.49 -12.39
N TYR A 351 0.12 -2.90 -12.69
CA TYR A 351 -0.13 -3.94 -13.70
C TYR A 351 0.19 -3.45 -15.11
N GLY A 352 -0.09 -2.17 -15.41
CA GLY A 352 0.28 -1.55 -16.67
C GLY A 352 1.80 -1.46 -16.85
N ALA A 353 2.54 -1.03 -15.81
CA ALA A 353 4.00 -1.07 -15.78
C ALA A 353 4.56 -2.49 -16.01
N ASN A 354 3.95 -3.50 -15.36
CA ASN A 354 4.32 -4.90 -15.56
C ASN A 354 4.06 -5.38 -17.00
N ALA A 355 2.97 -4.94 -17.62
CA ALA A 355 2.67 -5.27 -19.02
C ALA A 355 3.63 -4.60 -20.01
N MET A 356 4.00 -3.33 -19.76
CA MET A 356 5.04 -2.63 -20.52
C MET A 356 6.38 -3.34 -20.40
N ALA A 357 6.79 -3.71 -19.19
CA ALA A 357 8.02 -4.46 -18.95
C ALA A 357 8.03 -5.81 -19.67
N LYS A 358 6.91 -6.56 -19.65
CA LYS A 358 6.75 -7.82 -20.42
C LYS A 358 6.87 -7.61 -21.93
N SER A 359 6.53 -6.41 -22.40
CA SER A 359 6.63 -6.02 -23.81
C SER A 359 8.00 -5.46 -24.18
N GLY A 360 8.95 -5.42 -23.22
CA GLY A 360 10.34 -5.02 -23.43
C GLY A 360 10.67 -3.58 -23.05
N SER A 361 9.72 -2.82 -22.50
CA SER A 361 10.00 -1.47 -22.01
C SER A 361 10.93 -1.50 -20.79
N SER A 362 11.90 -0.60 -20.79
CA SER A 362 12.75 -0.29 -19.64
C SER A 362 11.98 0.46 -18.55
N TRP A 363 12.50 0.45 -17.33
CA TRP A 363 11.94 1.21 -16.22
C TRP A 363 11.85 2.72 -16.50
N ARG A 364 12.77 3.26 -17.32
CA ARG A 364 12.74 4.67 -17.73
C ARG A 364 11.55 4.97 -18.63
N GLU A 365 11.34 4.15 -19.66
CA GLU A 365 10.19 4.30 -20.57
C GLU A 365 8.86 4.13 -19.84
N ILE A 366 8.80 3.24 -18.85
CA ILE A 366 7.62 3.07 -17.97
C ILE A 366 7.34 4.37 -17.21
N LEU A 367 8.34 4.95 -16.54
CA LEU A 367 8.15 6.19 -15.77
C LEU A 367 7.82 7.38 -16.67
N GLU A 368 8.50 7.53 -17.81
CA GLU A 368 8.23 8.60 -18.78
C GLU A 368 6.81 8.53 -19.35
N HIS A 369 6.27 7.32 -19.51
CA HIS A 369 4.88 7.11 -19.95
C HIS A 369 3.87 7.56 -18.90
N TYR A 370 4.05 7.16 -17.64
CA TYR A 370 3.08 7.46 -16.57
C TYR A 370 3.22 8.85 -15.94
N TYR A 371 4.38 9.50 -16.09
CA TYR A 371 4.66 10.82 -15.56
C TYR A 371 5.19 11.74 -16.68
N PRO A 372 4.34 12.09 -17.67
CA PRO A 372 4.76 12.84 -18.84
C PRO A 372 5.33 14.21 -18.45
N GLY A 373 6.46 14.57 -19.05
CA GLY A 373 7.14 15.84 -18.81
C GLY A 373 8.05 15.85 -17.58
N CYS A 374 8.09 14.77 -16.79
CA CYS A 374 9.05 14.62 -15.70
C CYS A 374 10.45 14.22 -16.22
N CYS A 375 11.47 14.54 -15.43
CA CYS A 375 12.86 14.15 -15.69
C CYS A 375 13.31 13.13 -14.65
N ILE A 376 14.06 12.12 -15.07
CA ILE A 376 14.75 11.21 -14.15
C ILE A 376 16.15 11.74 -13.93
N VAL A 377 16.48 12.03 -12.68
CA VAL A 377 17.78 12.61 -12.28
C VAL A 377 18.44 11.74 -11.23
N THR A 378 19.76 11.82 -11.14
CA THR A 378 20.49 11.23 -10.02
C THR A 378 20.19 12.04 -8.76
N ASP A 379 19.78 11.36 -7.69
CA ASP A 379 19.69 11.91 -6.36
C ASP A 379 21.11 12.15 -5.84
N THR A 380 21.57 13.39 -5.94
CA THR A 380 22.88 13.81 -5.43
C THR A 380 22.85 14.14 -3.93
N GLY A 381 21.75 13.83 -3.24
CA GLY A 381 21.47 14.38 -1.91
C GLY A 381 21.11 15.87 -1.99
N MET A 382 20.18 16.30 -1.13
CA MET A 382 19.68 17.70 -1.07
C MET A 382 19.77 18.34 0.32
#